data_AF-A0A2D0IUQ2-F1
#
_entry.id   AF-A0A2D0IUQ2-F1
#
_cell.length_a   1.000
_cell.length_b   1.000
_cell.length_c   1.000
_cell.angle_alpha   90.00
_cell.angle_beta   90.00
_cell.angle_gamma   90.00
#
_symmetry.space_group_name_H-M   'P 1'
#
loop_
_entity.id
_entity.type
_entity.pdbx_description
1 polymer ?
#
loop_
_entity_poly.entity_id
_entity_poly.type
_entity_poly.pdbx_seq_one_letter_code
_entity_poly.pdbx_strand_id
1 'polypeptide(L)'
;MYRRNWSYPVEYIHLVSDSSPLIEKREQDNITAWQPTPEDLTACDWELQGDPNLEFDLEVGKEMYDDSQFFGYFNINSSSSSTYIGTLDLIKNNSDIKNITMFYFIEDSKLSIQASSDNNEESYQKMEELFSKKLTVMVDDVHYVLDYLQARHDNETTYVLSRVYDSHINKNLKKLGDLLKQNVGKTLRIRLVWNDH
;
A
#
# COMPACT_ATOMS: atom_id res chain seq x y z
N MET A 1 -29.51 -22.75 -26.80
CA MET A 1 -30.47 -22.10 -25.88
C MET A 1 -30.38 -20.60 -26.13
N TYR A 2 -31.33 -20.02 -26.87
CA TYR A 2 -31.34 -18.59 -27.20
C TYR A 2 -32.13 -17.83 -26.12
N ARG A 3 -31.49 -16.93 -25.38
CA ARG A 3 -32.16 -16.04 -24.40
C ARG A 3 -32.80 -14.88 -25.17
N ARG A 4 -34.14 -14.85 -25.25
CA ARG A 4 -34.89 -13.91 -26.11
C ARG A 4 -35.82 -12.92 -25.41
N ASN A 5 -35.95 -12.93 -24.08
CA ASN A 5 -36.89 -12.02 -23.40
C ASN A 5 -36.21 -11.23 -22.28
N TRP A 6 -35.78 -10.02 -22.63
CA TRP A 6 -35.60 -8.92 -21.69
C TRP A 6 -36.89 -8.08 -21.72
N SER A 7 -37.91 -8.53 -21.00
CA SER A 7 -39.14 -7.77 -20.81
C SER A 7 -39.19 -7.23 -19.38
N TYR A 8 -38.44 -6.14 -19.17
CA TYR A 8 -38.65 -5.05 -18.19
C TYR A 8 -38.31 -5.27 -16.70
N PRO A 9 -37.90 -4.21 -15.96
CA PRO A 9 -37.36 -2.90 -16.38
C PRO A 9 -35.82 -2.90 -16.23
N VAL A 10 -35.00 -2.06 -16.84
CA VAL A 10 -34.67 -0.66 -16.53
C VAL A 10 -33.37 -0.50 -17.34
N GLU A 11 -33.23 0.54 -18.17
CA GLU A 11 -31.96 1.05 -18.69
C GLU A 11 -30.76 0.09 -18.93
N TYR A 12 -30.32 -0.05 -20.19
CA TYR A 12 -29.05 -0.72 -20.48
C TYR A 12 -28.20 0.04 -21.49
N ILE A 13 -26.89 -0.16 -21.38
CA ILE A 13 -25.89 0.36 -22.30
C ILE A 13 -25.42 -0.79 -23.21
N HIS A 14 -25.35 -0.55 -24.52
CA HIS A 14 -24.82 -1.53 -25.47
C HIS A 14 -23.87 -0.88 -26.48
N LEU A 15 -22.93 -1.69 -26.97
CA LEU A 15 -21.94 -1.30 -27.95
C LEU A 15 -22.47 -1.59 -29.35
N VAL A 16 -22.51 -0.57 -30.21
CA VAL A 16 -22.87 -0.72 -31.61
C VAL A 16 -21.61 -0.89 -32.44
N SER A 17 -21.45 -2.09 -33.01
CA SER A 17 -20.31 -2.45 -33.86
C SER A 17 -20.51 -1.95 -35.29
N ASP A 18 -20.47 -0.63 -35.49
CA ASP A 18 -20.32 -0.01 -36.80
C ASP A 18 -18.90 0.56 -36.98
N SER A 19 -18.60 1.07 -38.17
CA SER A 19 -17.31 1.72 -38.51
C SER A 19 -16.89 2.88 -37.59
N SER A 20 -17.78 3.33 -36.70
CA SER A 20 -17.50 4.23 -35.58
C SER A 20 -18.15 3.64 -34.32
N PRO A 21 -17.36 3.16 -33.34
CA PRO A 21 -17.93 2.54 -32.14
C PRO A 21 -18.73 3.58 -31.36
N LEU A 22 -20.02 3.30 -31.16
CA LEU A 22 -20.93 4.14 -30.41
C LEU A 22 -21.46 3.36 -29.20
N ILE A 23 -21.59 4.07 -28.08
CA ILE A 23 -22.25 3.59 -26.88
C ILE A 23 -23.66 4.18 -26.88
N GLU A 24 -24.68 3.32 -26.84
CA GLU A 24 -26.06 3.75 -26.77
C GLU A 24 -26.67 3.35 -25.43
N LYS A 25 -27.46 4.25 -24.86
CA LYS A 25 -28.28 4.00 -23.68
C LYS A 25 -29.72 3.83 -24.13
N ARG A 26 -30.32 2.68 -23.79
CA ARG A 26 -31.72 2.38 -24.07
C ARG A 26 -32.56 2.51 -22.82
N GLU A 27 -33.48 3.47 -22.82
CA GLU A 27 -34.53 3.60 -21.81
C GLU A 27 -35.85 3.20 -22.44
N GLN A 28 -36.35 2.01 -22.08
CA GLN A 28 -37.57 1.44 -22.64
C GLN A 28 -37.48 1.32 -24.17
N ASP A 29 -38.14 2.19 -24.93
CA ASP A 29 -38.09 2.21 -26.41
C ASP A 29 -37.27 3.38 -26.98
N ASN A 30 -36.75 4.27 -26.13
CA ASN A 30 -35.89 5.37 -26.54
C ASN A 30 -34.44 4.91 -26.57
N ILE A 31 -33.76 5.16 -27.69
CA ILE A 31 -32.34 4.92 -27.88
C ILE A 31 -31.68 6.28 -28.02
N THR A 32 -30.66 6.54 -27.19
CA THR A 32 -29.89 7.77 -27.24
C THR A 32 -28.40 7.46 -27.27
N ALA A 33 -27.65 8.22 -28.07
CA ALA A 33 -26.21 8.20 -28.02
C ALA A 33 -25.77 8.67 -26.63
N TRP A 34 -25.04 7.83 -25.92
CA TRP A 34 -24.52 8.14 -24.60
C TRP A 34 -23.06 8.58 -24.71
N GLN A 35 -22.73 9.64 -24.00
CA GLN A 35 -21.36 10.09 -23.79
C GLN A 35 -21.16 10.21 -22.27
N PRO A 36 -20.08 9.64 -21.72
CA PRO A 36 -19.81 9.74 -20.29
C PRO A 36 -19.70 11.21 -19.91
N THR A 37 -20.38 11.59 -18.84
CA THR A 37 -20.15 12.85 -18.15
C THR A 37 -18.96 12.68 -17.19
N PRO A 38 -18.34 13.78 -16.73
CA PRO A 38 -17.32 13.69 -15.69
C PRO A 38 -17.80 12.96 -14.43
N GLU A 39 -19.07 13.10 -14.06
CA GLU A 39 -19.68 12.40 -12.91
C GLU A 39 -19.72 10.87 -13.14
N ASP A 40 -19.98 10.41 -14.36
CA ASP A 40 -19.92 8.98 -14.72
C ASP A 40 -18.50 8.41 -14.61
N LEU A 41 -17.47 9.26 -14.71
CA LEU A 41 -16.06 8.89 -14.53
C LEU A 41 -15.62 8.91 -13.06
N THR A 42 -16.29 9.68 -12.20
CA THR A 42 -16.01 9.71 -10.75
C THR A 42 -16.47 8.44 -10.03
N ALA A 43 -17.33 7.61 -10.63
CA ALA A 43 -17.72 6.31 -10.09
C ALA A 43 -16.62 5.22 -10.22
N CYS A 44 -15.51 5.53 -10.91
CA CYS A 44 -14.33 4.68 -10.97
C CYS A 44 -13.36 4.91 -9.80
N ASP A 45 -13.76 5.66 -8.77
CA ASP A 45 -13.09 5.68 -7.47
C ASP A 45 -13.50 4.45 -6.66
N TRP A 46 -13.26 3.24 -7.20
CA TRP A 46 -13.11 2.08 -6.33
C TRP A 46 -11.84 2.36 -5.52
N GLU A 47 -11.98 3.09 -4.41
CA GLU A 47 -11.08 2.91 -3.29
C GLU A 47 -10.95 1.39 -3.14
N LEU A 48 -9.71 0.89 -3.06
CA LEU A 48 -9.40 -0.47 -2.66
C LEU A 48 -9.92 -0.69 -1.22
N GLN A 49 -11.24 -0.71 -1.05
CA GLN A 49 -11.97 -0.80 0.20
C GLN A 49 -11.93 -2.22 0.77
N GLY A 50 -11.29 -3.17 0.06
CA GLY A 50 -11.15 -4.56 0.50
C GLY A 50 -9.78 -4.91 1.06
N ASP A 51 -8.71 -4.28 0.60
CA ASP A 51 -7.35 -4.71 0.96
C ASP A 51 -6.86 -4.00 2.23
N PRO A 52 -6.30 -4.74 3.20
CA PRO A 52 -5.68 -4.14 4.37
C PRO A 52 -4.65 -3.10 3.93
N ASN A 53 -4.88 -1.86 4.33
CA ASN A 53 -3.99 -0.77 4.02
C ASN A 53 -3.69 0.10 5.24
N LEU A 54 -2.51 0.68 5.20
CA LEU A 54 -2.00 1.57 6.22
C LEU A 54 -1.44 2.80 5.52
N GLU A 55 -1.92 3.98 5.90
CA GLU A 55 -1.53 5.27 5.33
C GLU A 55 -0.96 6.17 6.42
N PHE A 56 0.17 6.80 6.14
CA PHE A 56 0.88 7.68 7.07
C PHE A 56 1.65 8.77 6.33
N ASP A 57 1.88 9.86 7.04
CA ASP A 57 2.89 10.84 6.67
C ASP A 57 4.23 10.43 7.25
N LEU A 58 5.25 10.37 6.41
CA LEU A 58 6.64 10.08 6.79
C LEU A 58 7.49 11.33 6.59
N GLU A 59 7.90 12.01 7.67
CA GLU A 59 9.04 12.92 7.57
C GLU A 59 10.32 12.10 7.48
N VAL A 60 10.98 12.15 6.34
CA VAL A 60 12.13 11.28 6.08
C VAL A 60 13.35 11.76 6.86
N GLY A 61 13.70 11.03 7.92
CA GLY A 61 14.93 11.25 8.66
C GLY A 61 16.15 10.66 7.96
N LYS A 62 17.33 11.08 8.41
CA LYS A 62 18.62 10.52 8.01
C LYS A 62 19.51 10.36 9.23
N GLU A 63 20.18 9.22 9.35
CA GLU A 63 21.23 8.98 10.36
C GLU A 63 22.32 8.07 9.82
N MET A 64 23.51 8.15 10.42
CA MET A 64 24.62 7.26 10.14
C MET A 64 24.84 6.33 11.34
N TYR A 65 24.81 5.02 11.12
CA TYR A 65 25.03 4.02 12.16
C TYR A 65 25.85 2.86 11.60
N ASP A 66 26.94 2.49 12.28
CA ASP A 66 27.84 1.40 11.88
C ASP A 66 28.23 1.46 10.38
N ASP A 67 28.71 2.64 9.96
CA ASP A 67 29.10 2.98 8.58
C ASP A 67 28.01 2.90 7.51
N SER A 68 26.75 2.66 7.92
CA SER A 68 25.60 2.62 7.02
C SER A 68 24.73 3.87 7.16
N GLN A 69 24.21 4.38 6.05
CA GLN A 69 23.23 5.48 6.09
C GLN A 69 21.81 4.93 6.08
N PHE A 70 20.98 5.48 6.97
CA PHE A 70 19.59 5.11 7.17
C PHE A 70 18.71 6.26 6.71
N PHE A 71 17.63 5.95 6.00
CA PHE A 71 16.66 6.92 5.51
C PHE A 71 15.23 6.47 5.86
N GLY A 72 14.48 7.31 6.55
CA GLY A 72 13.08 7.01 6.92
C GLY A 72 12.81 7.28 8.39
N TYR A 73 12.03 6.39 9.00
CA TYR A 73 11.57 6.48 10.38
C TYR A 73 12.04 5.30 11.22
N PHE A 74 12.50 5.60 12.42
CA PHE A 74 12.82 4.61 13.44
C PHE A 74 12.73 5.23 14.82
N ASN A 75 12.01 4.54 15.70
CA ASN A 75 11.83 4.92 17.09
C ASN A 75 12.11 3.70 17.96
N ILE A 76 13.39 3.41 18.20
CA ILE A 76 13.77 2.48 19.27
C ILE A 76 14.14 3.27 20.51
N ASN A 77 13.33 3.09 21.54
CA ASN A 77 13.79 3.23 22.91
C ASN A 77 14.48 1.94 23.31
N SER A 78 15.82 1.93 23.29
CA SER A 78 16.60 0.86 23.91
C SER A 78 17.06 1.32 25.29
N SER A 79 17.36 0.38 26.16
CA SER A 79 17.85 0.65 27.52
C SER A 79 19.20 1.38 27.56
N SER A 80 19.93 1.47 26.45
CA SER A 80 21.27 2.08 26.36
C SER A 80 21.34 3.33 25.48
N SER A 81 20.38 3.55 24.58
CA SER A 81 20.28 4.78 23.78
C SER A 81 18.89 4.89 23.14
N SER A 82 18.44 6.12 22.98
CA SER A 82 17.32 6.42 22.11
C SER A 82 17.86 7.05 20.83
N THR A 83 17.71 6.30 19.73
CA THR A 83 18.07 6.78 18.39
C THR A 83 16.76 6.97 17.65
N TYR A 84 16.51 8.21 17.23
CA TYR A 84 15.29 8.60 16.52
C TYR A 84 15.69 9.16 15.17
N ILE A 85 15.08 8.65 14.10
CA ILE A 85 15.11 9.31 12.79
C ILE A 85 13.70 9.50 12.30
N GLY A 86 13.46 10.68 11.71
CA GLY A 86 12.20 11.01 11.07
C GLY A 86 11.01 11.00 12.03
N THR A 87 9.82 11.14 11.44
CA THR A 87 8.54 11.00 12.13
C THR A 87 7.59 10.20 11.26
N LEU A 88 6.67 9.47 11.90
CA LEU A 88 5.62 8.73 11.22
C LEU A 88 4.29 9.06 11.88
N ASP A 89 3.44 9.78 11.15
CA ASP A 89 2.12 10.20 11.60
C ASP A 89 1.05 9.37 10.89
N LEU A 90 0.40 8.48 11.63
CA LEU A 90 -0.60 7.57 11.11
C LEU A 90 -1.89 8.31 10.74
N ILE A 91 -2.40 8.08 9.52
CA ILE A 91 -3.63 8.71 9.00
C ILE A 91 -4.76 7.71 8.91
N LYS A 92 -4.47 6.52 8.38
CA LYS A 92 -5.45 5.44 8.19
C LYS A 92 -4.80 4.11 8.50
N ASN A 93 -5.56 3.24 9.15
CA ASN A 93 -5.13 1.89 9.46
C ASN A 93 -6.34 0.97 9.50
N ASN A 94 -6.45 0.12 8.48
CA ASN A 94 -7.50 -0.88 8.36
C ASN A 94 -6.93 -2.29 8.60
N SER A 95 -5.89 -2.42 9.41
CA SER A 95 -5.18 -3.67 9.70
C SER A 95 -5.06 -3.92 11.21
N ASP A 96 -4.64 -5.14 11.60
CA ASP A 96 -4.33 -5.50 12.99
C ASP A 96 -2.97 -4.96 13.50
N ILE A 97 -2.28 -4.15 12.69
CA ILE A 97 -1.08 -3.43 13.13
C ILE A 97 -1.51 -2.36 14.13
N LYS A 98 -0.95 -2.37 15.33
CA LYS A 98 -1.18 -1.31 16.31
C LYS A 98 -0.27 -0.12 16.08
N ASN A 99 1.03 -0.38 15.95
CA ASN A 99 2.05 0.65 15.77
C ASN A 99 3.09 0.18 14.76
N ILE A 100 3.62 1.13 13.98
CA ILE A 100 4.86 0.96 13.23
C ILE A 100 5.98 1.59 14.08
N THR A 101 6.98 0.80 14.44
CA THR A 101 8.15 1.26 15.20
C THR A 101 9.34 1.56 14.28
N MET A 102 9.34 0.97 13.08
CA MET A 102 10.39 1.14 12.08
C MET A 102 9.82 1.11 10.66
N PHE A 103 10.26 2.07 9.85
CA PHE A 103 10.12 2.07 8.40
C PHE A 103 11.32 2.81 7.82
N TYR A 104 12.39 2.09 7.48
CA TYR A 104 13.61 2.74 6.99
C TYR A 104 14.33 1.91 5.94
N PHE A 105 15.03 2.60 5.05
CA PHE A 105 15.90 2.04 4.04
C PHE A 105 17.36 2.24 4.46
N ILE A 106 18.15 1.17 4.40
CA ILE A 106 19.61 1.20 4.53
C ILE A 106 20.19 1.36 3.13
N GLU A 107 21.05 2.37 2.96
CA GLU A 107 21.68 2.71 1.68
C GLU A 107 22.17 1.48 0.92
N ASP A 108 21.70 1.34 -0.32
CA ASP A 108 22.05 0.25 -1.25
C ASP A 108 21.90 -1.18 -0.71
N SER A 109 21.09 -1.38 0.35
CA SER A 109 20.94 -2.67 1.01
C SER A 109 19.49 -3.12 1.09
N LYS A 110 18.71 -2.60 2.05
CA LYS A 110 17.43 -3.20 2.43
C LYS A 110 16.45 -2.19 3.02
N LEU A 111 15.16 -2.45 2.86
CA LEU A 111 14.10 -1.78 3.61
C LEU A 111 13.70 -2.67 4.78
N SER A 112 13.54 -2.07 5.94
CA SER A 112 13.07 -2.75 7.14
C SER A 112 11.78 -2.09 7.64
N ILE A 113 10.78 -2.93 7.91
CA ILE A 113 9.49 -2.55 8.49
C ILE A 113 9.32 -3.34 9.77
N GLN A 114 9.07 -2.67 10.89
CA GLN A 114 8.72 -3.32 12.14
C GLN A 114 7.41 -2.76 12.66
N ALA A 115 6.54 -3.67 13.08
CA ALA A 115 5.23 -3.36 13.62
C ALA A 115 4.93 -4.19 14.86
N SER A 116 4.06 -3.69 15.72
CA SER A 116 3.49 -4.43 16.84
C SER A 116 2.00 -4.62 16.65
N SER A 117 1.46 -5.77 17.03
CA SER A 117 0.01 -5.96 17.15
C SER A 117 -0.50 -5.48 18.52
N ASP A 118 -1.79 -5.65 18.78
CA ASP A 118 -2.27 -5.68 20.15
C ASP A 118 -1.67 -6.86 20.92
N ASN A 119 -1.61 -6.73 22.24
CA ASN A 119 -0.99 -7.70 23.16
C ASN A 119 -1.84 -8.96 23.35
N ASN A 120 -2.32 -9.55 22.26
CA ASN A 120 -3.08 -10.78 22.24
C ASN A 120 -2.68 -11.61 21.01
N GLU A 121 -2.80 -12.93 21.17
CA GLU A 121 -2.38 -13.91 20.17
C GLU A 121 -3.14 -13.78 18.85
N GLU A 122 -4.44 -13.48 18.89
CA GLU A 122 -5.27 -13.38 17.68
C GLU A 122 -4.82 -12.22 16.77
N SER A 123 -4.58 -11.04 17.34
CA SER A 123 -4.11 -9.87 16.58
C SER A 123 -2.70 -10.10 16.02
N TYR A 124 -1.86 -10.80 16.78
CA TYR A 124 -0.52 -11.16 16.32
C TYR A 124 -0.55 -12.12 15.13
N GLN A 125 -1.38 -13.17 15.20
CA GLN A 125 -1.55 -14.12 14.09
C GLN A 125 -2.08 -13.44 12.82
N LYS A 126 -3.03 -12.51 12.95
CA LYS A 126 -3.52 -11.72 11.81
C LYS A 126 -2.43 -10.81 11.23
N MET A 127 -1.62 -10.19 12.07
CA MET A 127 -0.47 -9.39 11.63
C MET A 127 0.59 -10.26 10.93
N GLU A 128 0.83 -11.48 11.42
CA GLU A 128 1.69 -12.47 10.76
C GLU A 128 1.19 -12.84 9.36
N GLU A 129 -0.11 -13.15 9.26
CA GLU A 129 -0.76 -13.47 7.99
C GLU A 129 -0.64 -12.29 7.02
N LEU A 130 -0.94 -11.07 7.48
CA LEU A 130 -0.78 -9.84 6.70
C LEU A 130 0.65 -9.68 6.17
N PHE A 131 1.65 -9.87 7.04
CA PHE A 131 3.06 -9.73 6.71
C PHE A 131 3.60 -10.90 5.86
N SER A 132 2.80 -11.93 5.61
CA SER A 132 3.09 -13.01 4.65
C SER A 132 2.67 -12.66 3.22
N LYS A 133 1.78 -11.67 3.05
CA LYS A 133 1.28 -11.21 1.75
C LYS A 133 2.29 -10.34 1.02
N LYS A 134 2.03 -10.11 -0.26
CA LYS A 134 2.83 -9.21 -1.08
C LYS A 134 2.59 -7.76 -0.67
N LEU A 135 3.66 -7.02 -0.41
CA LEU A 135 3.57 -5.60 -0.06
C LEU A 135 3.74 -4.73 -1.31
N THR A 136 2.82 -3.79 -1.50
CA THR A 136 2.99 -2.65 -2.39
C THR A 136 3.09 -1.38 -1.56
N VAL A 137 4.18 -0.63 -1.74
CA VAL A 137 4.34 0.70 -1.17
C VAL A 137 3.92 1.71 -2.24
N MET A 138 3.01 2.60 -1.90
CA MET A 138 2.56 3.69 -2.78
C MET A 138 3.04 5.02 -2.20
N VAL A 139 3.61 5.86 -3.06
CA VAL A 139 3.92 7.25 -2.75
C VAL A 139 3.36 8.08 -3.91
N ASP A 140 2.36 8.92 -3.61
CA ASP A 140 1.49 9.54 -4.62
C ASP A 140 0.91 8.46 -5.57
N ASP A 141 1.04 8.66 -6.89
CA ASP A 141 0.56 7.72 -7.92
C ASP A 141 1.60 6.65 -8.32
N VAL A 142 2.72 6.55 -7.58
CA VAL A 142 3.81 5.63 -7.91
C VAL A 142 3.77 4.39 -7.02
N HIS A 143 3.76 3.21 -7.66
CA HIS A 143 3.69 1.92 -6.98
C HIS A 143 5.05 1.20 -6.96
N TYR A 144 5.49 0.82 -5.76
CA TYR A 144 6.71 0.05 -5.51
C TYR A 144 6.32 -1.33 -4.99
N VAL A 145 6.23 -2.29 -5.91
CA VAL A 145 5.86 -3.66 -5.59
C VAL A 145 7.06 -4.41 -5.00
N LEU A 146 6.93 -4.87 -3.76
CA LEU A 146 7.97 -5.52 -2.98
C LEU A 146 7.76 -7.03 -2.91
N ASP A 147 8.59 -7.78 -3.62
CA ASP A 147 8.63 -9.24 -3.53
C ASP A 147 9.27 -9.71 -2.20
N TYR A 148 8.72 -10.78 -1.64
CA TYR A 148 9.02 -11.30 -0.30
C TYR A 148 10.40 -11.97 -0.21
N LEU A 149 11.15 -11.67 0.85
CA LEU A 149 12.46 -12.27 1.11
C LEU A 149 12.69 -12.64 2.58
N GLN A 150 11.72 -13.33 3.19
CA GLN A 150 11.84 -13.98 4.50
C GLN A 150 11.46 -13.08 5.70
N ALA A 151 10.55 -13.62 6.50
CA ALA A 151 10.24 -13.17 7.84
C ALA A 151 11.46 -13.35 8.76
N ARG A 152 11.89 -12.29 9.46
CA ARG A 152 12.77 -12.45 10.62
C ARG A 152 11.93 -12.27 11.87
N HIS A 153 11.81 -13.34 12.65
CA HIS A 153 11.33 -13.21 14.03
C HIS A 153 12.43 -12.61 14.87
N ASP A 154 12.15 -11.47 15.51
CA ASP A 154 12.90 -11.09 16.70
C ASP A 154 12.30 -11.86 17.87
N ASN A 155 13.04 -12.85 18.36
CA ASN A 155 12.60 -13.70 19.47
C ASN A 155 12.52 -12.95 20.82
N GLU A 156 12.86 -11.66 20.84
CA GLU A 156 13.08 -10.89 22.07
C GLU A 156 11.86 -10.08 22.52
N THR A 157 10.88 -9.83 21.64
CA THR A 157 9.68 -9.05 21.99
C THR A 157 8.40 -9.74 21.51
N THR A 158 7.58 -10.17 22.47
CA THR A 158 6.26 -10.75 22.19
C THR A 158 5.41 -9.73 21.43
N TYR A 159 4.69 -10.19 20.40
CA TYR A 159 3.76 -9.38 19.61
C TYR A 159 4.39 -8.29 18.71
N VAL A 160 5.68 -8.41 18.41
CA VAL A 160 6.42 -7.54 17.47
C VAL A 160 6.90 -8.36 16.28
N LEU A 161 6.83 -7.76 15.09
CA LEU A 161 7.18 -8.41 13.84
C LEU A 161 8.04 -7.51 12.97
N SER A 162 9.17 -8.05 12.53
CA SER A 162 10.10 -7.39 11.61
C SER A 162 10.05 -8.04 10.22
N ARG A 163 10.03 -7.22 9.17
CA ARG A 163 10.18 -7.64 7.77
C ARG A 163 11.28 -6.86 7.11
N VAL A 164 12.06 -7.57 6.31
CA VAL A 164 13.21 -7.04 5.58
C VAL A 164 13.03 -7.36 4.10
N TYR A 165 13.23 -6.37 3.26
CA TYR A 165 13.19 -6.50 1.81
C TYR A 165 14.56 -6.15 1.25
N ASP A 166 15.11 -6.98 0.37
CA ASP A 166 16.46 -6.82 -0.19
C ASP A 166 16.42 -6.07 -1.54
N SER A 167 17.24 -5.01 -1.64
CA SER A 167 17.31 -4.17 -2.85
C SER A 167 18.13 -4.79 -3.98
N HIS A 168 19.00 -5.76 -3.68
CA HIS A 168 19.77 -6.49 -4.69
C HIS A 168 18.88 -7.37 -5.57
N ILE A 169 17.76 -7.82 -5.02
CA ILE A 169 16.80 -8.69 -5.71
C ILE A 169 15.64 -7.87 -6.27
N ASN A 170 15.26 -6.77 -5.61
CA ASN A 170 14.13 -5.95 -6.02
C ASN A 170 14.53 -4.54 -6.49
N LYS A 171 14.44 -4.31 -7.80
CA LYS A 171 14.72 -3.00 -8.42
C LYS A 171 13.75 -1.89 -8.00
N ASN A 172 12.50 -2.22 -7.70
CA ASN A 172 11.54 -1.22 -7.19
C ASN A 172 11.95 -0.76 -5.80
N LEU A 173 12.54 -1.64 -4.99
CA LEU A 173 13.03 -1.26 -3.68
C LEU A 173 14.17 -0.24 -3.77
N LYS A 174 15.08 -0.43 -4.72
CA LYS A 174 16.13 0.57 -4.97
C LYS A 174 15.55 1.94 -5.32
N LYS A 175 14.54 1.99 -6.21
CA LYS A 175 13.87 3.25 -6.58
C LYS A 175 13.17 3.90 -5.38
N LEU A 176 12.52 3.10 -4.52
CA LEU A 176 11.92 3.59 -3.28
C LEU A 176 12.99 4.14 -2.33
N GLY A 177 14.12 3.45 -2.18
CA GLY A 177 15.27 3.92 -1.39
C GLY A 177 15.84 5.24 -1.90
N ASP A 178 16.01 5.37 -3.23
CA ASP A 178 16.43 6.62 -3.88
C ASP A 178 15.44 7.76 -3.61
N LEU A 179 14.13 7.47 -3.65
CA LEU A 179 13.08 8.43 -3.32
C LEU A 179 13.20 8.93 -1.88
N LEU A 180 13.36 8.03 -0.91
CA LEU A 180 13.56 8.40 0.49
C LEU A 180 14.82 9.27 0.65
N LYS A 181 15.94 8.85 0.06
CA LYS A 181 17.21 9.58 0.09
C LYS A 181 17.09 11.01 -0.48
N GLN A 182 16.34 11.18 -1.56
CA GLN A 182 16.13 12.49 -2.21
C GLN A 182 15.19 13.43 -1.42
N ASN A 183 14.41 12.88 -0.48
CA ASN A 183 13.38 13.61 0.26
C ASN A 183 13.66 13.70 1.76
N VAL A 184 14.92 13.53 2.18
CA VAL A 184 15.35 13.78 3.57
C VAL A 184 14.91 15.18 4.01
N GLY A 185 14.28 15.26 5.18
CA GLY A 185 13.72 16.48 5.76
C GLY A 185 12.40 16.94 5.14
N LYS A 186 11.80 16.14 4.27
CA LYS A 186 10.45 16.37 3.73
C LYS A 186 9.50 15.29 4.19
N THR A 187 8.21 15.62 4.15
CA THR A 187 7.12 14.69 4.42
C THR A 187 6.65 14.04 3.12
N LEU A 188 6.55 12.72 3.12
CA LEU A 188 5.96 11.91 2.06
C LEU A 188 4.70 11.23 2.57
N ARG A 189 3.63 11.26 1.77
CA ARG A 189 2.44 10.45 2.02
C ARG A 189 2.68 9.03 1.53
N ILE A 190 2.71 8.07 2.44
CA ILE A 190 2.97 6.67 2.12
C ILE A 190 1.74 5.83 2.43
N ARG A 191 1.36 4.96 1.48
CA ARG A 191 0.36 3.92 1.69
C ARG A 191 1.00 2.54 1.50
N LEU A 192 0.78 1.67 2.46
CA LEU A 192 1.15 0.26 2.43
C LEU A 192 -0.10 -0.55 2.12
N VAL A 193 -0.01 -1.42 1.13
CA VAL A 193 -1.12 -2.28 0.69
C VAL A 193 -0.61 -3.72 0.60
N TRP A 194 -1.30 -4.63 1.30
CA TRP A 194 -0.94 -6.04 1.34
C TRP A 194 -1.98 -6.88 0.60
N ASN A 195 -1.57 -7.48 -0.51
CA ASN A 195 -2.48 -8.21 -1.39
C ASN A 195 -2.08 -9.68 -1.51
N ASP A 196 -3.11 -10.52 -1.59
CA ASP A 196 -2.98 -11.89 -2.06
C ASP A 196 -2.65 -11.85 -3.57
N HIS A 197 -1.78 -12.73 -4.02
CA HIS A 197 -1.24 -12.75 -5.39
C HIS A 197 -2.30 -12.80 -6.49
#